data_AF-A0A3S8SDC6-F1
#
_entry.id   AF-A0A3S8SDC6-F1
#
_cell.length_a   1.000
_cell.length_b   1.000
_cell.length_c   1.000
_cell.angle_alpha   90.00
_cell.angle_beta   90.00
_cell.angle_gamma   90.00
#
_symmetry.space_group_name_H-M   'P 1'
#
loop_
_entity.id
_entity.type
_entity.pdbx_description
1 polymer ?
#
loop_
_entity_poly.entity_id
_entity_poly.type
_entity_poly.pdbx_seq_one_letter_code
_entity_poly.pdbx_strand_id
1 'polypeptide(L)'
;MAFKIEMTVNQALEGCSAVVIGVITRKANPSYHNEEDVNEYPKNVRLAITNDPSGVNNGQIISIKVKNADNIQVGQEFTFNSKSGARVPNGEIHFWTRNSFVQVAMKGDGIIEGD
;
A
#
# COMPACT_ATOMS: atom_id res chain seq x y z
N MET A 1 -19.03 6.57 -22.06
CA MET A 1 -19.39 6.11 -20.69
C MET A 1 -18.12 6.11 -19.87
N ALA A 2 -18.11 6.74 -18.70
CA ALA A 2 -16.97 6.75 -17.79
C ALA A 2 -17.42 6.12 -16.47
N PHE A 3 -16.67 5.13 -15.98
CA PHE A 3 -16.87 4.52 -14.68
C PHE A 3 -15.80 5.03 -13.72
N LYS A 4 -16.20 5.45 -12.52
CA LYS A 4 -15.29 5.73 -11.43
C LYS A 4 -15.29 4.51 -10.51
N ILE A 5 -14.12 3.88 -10.35
CA ILE A 5 -13.94 2.78 -9.40
C ILE A 5 -13.42 3.40 -8.10
N GLU A 6 -14.14 3.17 -7.01
CA GLU A 6 -13.71 3.57 -5.67
C GLU A 6 -13.41 2.31 -4.85
N MET A 7 -12.14 2.17 -4.45
CA MET A 7 -11.67 1.04 -3.66
C MET A 7 -10.64 1.54 -2.64
N THR A 8 -10.76 1.07 -1.40
CA THR A 8 -9.79 1.35 -0.33
C THR A 8 -8.66 0.32 -0.33
N VAL A 9 -7.55 0.66 0.30
CA VAL A 9 -6.43 -0.28 0.47
C VAL A 9 -6.85 -1.54 1.22
N ASN A 10 -7.69 -1.39 2.25
CA ASN A 10 -8.18 -2.53 3.04
C ASN A 10 -9.05 -3.47 2.20
N GLN A 11 -9.93 -2.94 1.34
CA GLN A 11 -10.73 -3.79 0.44
C GLN A 11 -9.85 -4.55 -0.57
N ALA A 12 -8.79 -3.93 -1.08
CA ALA A 12 -7.89 -4.59 -2.03
C ALA A 12 -7.01 -5.68 -1.39
N LEU A 13 -6.73 -5.56 -0.09
CA LEU A 13 -5.85 -6.48 0.63
C LEU A 13 -6.60 -7.46 1.53
N GLU A 14 -7.94 -7.42 1.56
CA GLU A 14 -8.73 -8.25 2.48
C GLU A 14 -8.41 -9.74 2.31
N GLY A 15 -7.98 -10.38 3.41
CA GLY A 15 -7.60 -11.78 3.45
C GLY A 15 -6.19 -12.08 2.93
N CYS A 16 -5.46 -11.09 2.42
CA CYS A 16 -4.06 -11.26 2.03
C CYS A 16 -3.14 -11.29 3.25
N SER A 17 -2.11 -12.13 3.19
CA SER A 17 -0.96 -12.09 4.09
C SER A 17 0.27 -11.62 3.32
N ALA A 18 1.10 -10.82 3.97
CA ALA A 18 2.30 -10.27 3.36
C ALA A 18 3.42 -10.06 4.39
N VAL A 19 4.66 -10.16 3.93
CA VAL A 19 5.85 -9.87 4.73
C VAL A 19 6.46 -8.54 4.30
N VAL A 20 6.87 -7.72 5.26
CA VAL A 20 7.58 -6.47 5.01
C VAL A 20 8.97 -6.79 4.49
N ILE A 21 9.27 -6.36 3.28
CA ILE A 21 10.59 -6.54 2.66
C ILE A 21 11.43 -5.26 2.64
N GLY A 22 10.83 -4.12 3.00
CA GLY A 22 11.56 -2.86 3.08
C GLY A 22 10.71 -1.68 3.52
N VAL A 23 11.30 -0.77 4.28
CA VAL A 23 10.74 0.53 4.63
C VAL A 23 11.68 1.61 4.11
N ILE A 24 11.21 2.45 3.20
CA ILE A 24 12.04 3.42 2.47
C ILE A 24 11.57 4.83 2.79
N THR A 25 12.50 5.71 3.15
CA THR A 25 12.22 7.16 3.16
C THR A 25 12.16 7.67 1.73
N ARG A 26 11.02 8.23 1.35
CA ARG A 26 10.79 8.79 0.02
C ARG A 26 11.55 10.11 -0.12
N LYS A 27 12.01 10.38 -1.33
CA LYS A 27 12.63 11.65 -1.71
C LYS A 27 11.81 12.30 -2.81
N ALA A 28 11.55 13.60 -2.68
CA ALA A 28 10.94 14.38 -3.73
C ALA A 28 11.84 14.39 -4.96
N ASN A 29 11.22 14.36 -6.13
CA ASN A 29 11.91 14.50 -7.40
C ASN A 29 11.26 15.68 -8.15
N PRO A 30 12.02 16.77 -8.37
CA PRO A 30 11.51 17.96 -9.05
C PRO A 30 10.89 17.65 -10.42
N SER A 31 11.42 16.67 -11.15
CA SER A 31 10.91 16.29 -12.48
C SER A 31 9.54 15.62 -12.46
N TYR A 32 9.08 15.16 -11.29
CA TYR A 32 7.76 14.52 -11.12
C TYR A 32 6.77 15.41 -10.35
N HIS A 33 7.16 16.62 -9.95
CA HIS A 33 6.33 17.56 -9.18
C HIS A 33 5.61 16.90 -7.99
N ASN A 34 6.29 15.98 -7.30
CA ASN A 34 5.69 15.11 -6.28
C ASN A 34 6.05 15.53 -4.85
N GLU A 35 6.49 16.77 -4.65
CA GLU A 35 6.98 17.24 -3.35
C GLU A 35 5.89 17.20 -2.29
N GLU A 36 4.69 17.70 -2.61
CA GLU A 36 3.53 17.63 -1.72
C GLU A 36 3.17 16.18 -1.34
N ASP A 37 3.13 15.27 -2.34
CA ASP A 37 2.86 13.84 -2.13
C ASP A 37 3.92 13.13 -1.29
N VAL A 38 5.18 13.58 -1.35
CA VAL A 38 6.27 13.05 -0.52
C VAL A 38 6.21 13.64 0.89
N ASN A 39 5.85 14.91 1.04
CA ASN A 39 5.71 15.55 2.35
C ASN A 39 4.53 14.96 3.13
N GLU A 40 3.41 14.68 2.46
CA GLU A 40 2.26 14.05 3.09
C GLU A 40 2.54 12.58 3.43
N TYR A 41 3.15 11.82 2.51
CA TYR A 41 3.46 10.40 2.70
C TYR A 41 4.98 10.16 2.59
N PRO A 42 5.78 10.48 3.61
CA PRO A 42 7.25 10.45 3.52
C PRO A 42 7.86 9.04 3.51
N LYS A 43 7.08 8.00 3.81
CA LYS A 43 7.56 6.62 3.88
C LYS A 43 6.91 5.76 2.80
N ASN A 44 7.62 4.73 2.36
CA ASN A 44 7.10 3.70 1.47
C ASN A 44 7.40 2.32 2.07
N VAL A 45 6.34 1.58 2.40
CA VAL A 45 6.43 0.21 2.92
C VAL A 45 6.24 -0.76 1.76
N ARG A 46 7.26 -1.58 1.52
CA ARG A 46 7.23 -2.64 0.50
C ARG A 46 6.88 -3.96 1.17
N LEU A 47 5.86 -4.61 0.63
CA LEU A 47 5.35 -5.89 1.11
C LEU A 47 5.46 -6.92 0.00
N ALA A 48 5.91 -8.13 0.32
CA ALA A 48 5.78 -9.28 -0.55
C ALA A 48 4.56 -10.08 -0.10
N ILE A 49 3.59 -10.29 -1.00
CA ILE A 49 2.40 -11.09 -0.72
C ILE A 49 2.82 -12.55 -0.56
N THR A 50 2.57 -13.11 0.62
CA THR A 50 2.87 -14.51 0.94
C THR A 50 1.65 -15.40 0.74
N ASN A 51 0.45 -14.86 0.91
CA ASN A 51 -0.81 -15.54 0.64
C ASN A 51 -1.87 -14.55 0.14
N ASP A 52 -2.48 -14.85 -1.00
CA ASP A 52 -3.64 -14.17 -1.56
C ASP A 52 -4.76 -15.21 -1.72
N PRO A 53 -5.97 -14.96 -1.20
CA PRO A 53 -7.11 -15.88 -1.35
C PRO A 53 -7.42 -16.29 -2.79
N SER A 54 -7.13 -15.42 -3.77
CA SER A 54 -7.31 -15.72 -5.20
C SER A 54 -6.14 -16.49 -5.82
N GLY A 55 -4.99 -16.54 -5.14
CA GLY A 55 -3.73 -17.13 -5.62
C GLY A 55 -3.02 -16.33 -6.71
N VAL A 56 -3.60 -15.23 -7.20
CA VAL A 56 -3.08 -14.47 -8.35
C VAL A 56 -1.85 -13.66 -7.97
N ASN A 57 -1.84 -13.07 -6.76
CA ASN A 57 -0.80 -12.13 -6.35
C ASN A 57 0.29 -12.75 -5.48
N ASN A 58 0.32 -14.07 -5.31
CA ASN A 58 1.36 -14.73 -4.51
C ASN A 58 2.76 -14.43 -5.06
N GLY A 59 3.66 -13.99 -4.17
CA GLY A 59 5.02 -13.57 -4.52
C GLY A 59 5.12 -12.17 -5.16
N GLN A 60 4.00 -11.49 -5.42
CA GLN A 60 4.02 -10.12 -5.93
C GLN A 60 4.45 -9.14 -4.85
N ILE A 61 5.10 -8.07 -5.27
CA ILE A 61 5.51 -6.99 -4.38
C ILE A 61 4.56 -5.83 -4.56
N ILE A 62 3.95 -5.40 -3.45
CA ILE A 62 3.16 -4.17 -3.38
C ILE A 62 3.92 -3.11 -2.59
N SER A 63 3.56 -1.84 -2.81
CA SER A 63 4.17 -0.70 -2.15
C SER A 63 3.10 0.26 -1.70
N ILE A 64 3.11 0.59 -0.40
CA ILE A 64 2.14 1.48 0.23
C ILE A 64 2.89 2.72 0.71
N LYS A 65 2.52 3.88 0.17
CA LYS A 65 3.01 5.17 0.66
C LYS A 65 2.30 5.49 1.97
N VAL A 66 3.04 5.74 3.03
CA VAL A 66 2.45 5.97 4.36
C VAL A 66 2.97 7.25 5.01
N LYS A 67 2.13 7.83 5.87
CA LYS A 67 2.49 8.99 6.69
C LYS A 67 3.53 8.62 7.75
N ASN A 68 3.33 7.47 8.41
CA ASN A 68 4.21 6.94 9.45
C ASN A 68 4.51 5.44 9.21
N ALA A 69 5.76 5.03 9.48
CA ALA A 69 6.19 3.62 9.43
C ALA A 69 7.13 3.24 10.60
N ASP A 70 7.10 3.97 11.71
CA ASP A 70 8.07 3.85 12.82
C ASP A 70 7.97 2.51 13.55
N ASN A 71 6.77 1.91 13.56
CA ASN A 71 6.51 0.61 14.20
C ASN A 71 6.53 -0.56 13.20
N ILE A 72 6.99 -0.34 11.96
CA ILE A 72 7.00 -1.37 10.91
C ILE A 72 8.44 -1.83 10.70
N GLN A 73 8.68 -3.13 10.84
CA GLN A 73 10.02 -3.71 10.69
C GLN A 73 10.10 -4.65 9.49
N VAL A 74 11.28 -4.71 8.86
CA VAL A 74 11.55 -5.69 7.80
C VAL A 74 11.48 -7.09 8.40
N GLY A 75 10.80 -8.01 7.73
CA GLY A 75 10.50 -9.36 8.20
C GLY A 75 9.19 -9.46 8.99
N GLN A 76 8.55 -8.35 9.37
CA GLN A 76 7.23 -8.40 10.01
C GLN A 76 6.18 -8.93 9.03
N GLU A 77 5.31 -9.80 9.53
CA GLU A 77 4.20 -10.36 8.77
C GLU A 77 2.89 -9.68 9.15
N PHE A 78 2.10 -9.34 8.14
CA PHE A 78 0.76 -8.81 8.32
C PHE A 78 -0.23 -9.75 7.65
N THR A 79 -1.32 -10.07 8.35
CA THR A 79 -2.51 -10.66 7.75
C THR A 79 -3.60 -9.62 7.74
N PHE A 80 -3.95 -9.14 6.55
CA PHE A 80 -4.92 -8.08 6.36
C PHE A 80 -6.33 -8.62 6.53
N ASN A 81 -7.04 -8.05 7.49
CA ASN A 81 -8.42 -8.39 7.77
C ASN A 81 -9.11 -7.20 8.41
N SER A 82 -10.16 -6.69 7.76
CA SER A 82 -10.91 -5.52 8.19
C SER A 82 -11.50 -5.59 9.60
N LYS A 83 -11.68 -6.80 10.16
CA LYS A 83 -12.32 -7.01 11.47
C LYS A 83 -11.33 -7.20 12.62
N SER A 84 -10.27 -7.99 12.41
CA SER A 84 -9.39 -8.44 13.50
C SER A 84 -7.92 -8.56 13.10
N GLY A 85 -7.53 -8.05 11.93
CA GLY A 85 -6.17 -8.18 11.42
C GLY A 85 -5.57 -6.82 11.09
N ALA A 86 -4.49 -6.88 10.33
CA ALA A 86 -3.80 -5.70 9.87
C ALA A 86 -4.71 -4.85 8.96
N ARG A 87 -4.56 -3.53 9.08
CA ARG A 87 -5.29 -2.56 8.27
C ARG A 87 -4.45 -1.32 8.01
N VAL A 88 -4.84 -0.60 6.97
CA VAL A 88 -4.28 0.68 6.55
C VAL A 88 -5.33 1.76 6.82
N PRO A 89 -5.22 2.52 7.92
CA PRO A 89 -6.15 3.59 8.23
C PRO A 89 -6.11 4.67 7.15
N ASN A 90 -7.29 5.21 6.80
CA ASN A 90 -7.46 6.18 5.71
C ASN A 90 -6.80 5.73 4.40
N GLY A 91 -6.86 4.41 4.14
CA GLY A 91 -6.21 3.78 3.00
C GLY A 91 -6.92 4.04 1.68
N GLU A 92 -6.27 4.74 0.76
CA GLU A 92 -6.79 5.10 -0.56
C GLU A 92 -6.03 4.43 -1.70
N ILE A 93 -6.74 4.10 -2.78
CA ILE A 93 -6.14 3.62 -4.01
C ILE A 93 -6.42 4.61 -5.13
N HIS A 94 -5.33 5.08 -5.74
CA HIS A 94 -5.37 5.98 -6.88
C HIS A 94 -5.00 5.23 -8.14
N PHE A 95 -5.90 5.23 -9.11
CA PHE A 95 -5.69 4.65 -10.43
C PHE A 95 -5.46 5.75 -11.46
N TRP A 96 -4.45 5.59 -12.31
CA TRP A 96 -4.27 6.44 -13.47
C TRP A 96 -3.68 5.64 -14.62
N THR A 97 -3.88 6.12 -15.85
CA THR A 97 -3.33 5.46 -17.03
C THR A 97 -2.07 6.18 -17.49
N ARG A 98 -1.04 5.41 -17.83
CA ARG A 98 0.17 5.93 -18.49
C ARG A 98 0.74 4.86 -19.40
N ASN A 99 1.10 5.24 -20.63
CA ASN A 99 1.69 4.34 -21.63
C ASN A 99 0.88 3.04 -21.84
N SER A 100 -0.45 3.14 -21.90
CA SER A 100 -1.37 2.00 -22.05
C SER A 100 -1.44 1.04 -20.86
N PHE A 101 -0.78 1.34 -19.74
CA PHE A 101 -0.89 0.57 -18.49
C PHE A 101 -1.72 1.33 -17.45
N VAL A 102 -2.46 0.57 -16.64
CA VAL A 102 -3.05 1.07 -15.40
C VAL A 102 -1.97 1.08 -14.35
N GLN A 103 -1.71 2.26 -13.80
CA GLN A 103 -0.83 2.47 -12.65
C GLN A 103 -1.69 2.55 -11.40
N VAL A 104 -1.16 2.01 -10.31
CA VAL A 104 -1.84 1.94 -9.02
C VAL A 104 -0.91 2.54 -7.96
N ALA A 105 -1.45 3.45 -7.14
CA ALA A 105 -0.79 3.91 -5.93
C ALA A 105 -1.69 3.62 -4.73
N MET A 106 -1.14 2.89 -3.77
CA MET A 106 -1.75 2.70 -2.45
C MET A 106 -1.16 3.70 -1.48
N LYS A 107 -2.02 4.39 -0.73
CA LYS A 107 -1.66 5.42 0.25
C LYS A 107 -2.41 5.20 1.55
N GLY A 108 -1.87 5.65 2.67
CA GLY A 108 -2.59 5.66 3.95
C GLY A 108 -1.76 6.24 5.10
N ASP A 109 -2.29 6.17 6.32
CA ASP A 109 -1.59 6.74 7.48
C ASP A 109 -0.41 5.86 7.95
N GLY A 110 -0.55 4.55 7.83
CA GLY A 110 0.41 3.53 8.28
C GLY A 110 -0.17 2.14 8.07
N ILE A 111 0.52 1.11 8.55
CA ILE A 111 -0.04 -0.23 8.72
C ILE A 111 -0.11 -0.50 10.21
N ILE A 112 -1.30 -0.82 10.70
CA ILE A 112 -1.52 -1.17 12.10
C ILE A 112 -2.08 -2.58 12.18
N GLU A 113 -1.65 -3.34 13.18
CA GLU A 113 -2.30 -4.60 13.55
C GLU A 113 -3.60 -4.30 14.30
N GLY A 114 -4.60 -5.17 14.12
CA GLY A 114 -5.81 -5.14 14.92
C GLY A 114 -5.52 -5.69 16.31
N ASP A 115 -6.16 -5.13 17.33
CA ASP A 115 -6.21 -5.69 18.67
C ASP A 115 -7.08 -6.96 18.72
#